data_AF-A0A7C4HDW5-F1
#
_entry.id   AF-A0A7C4HDW5-F1
#
_cell.length_a   1.000
_cell.length_b   1.000
_cell.length_c   1.000
_cell.angle_alpha   90.00
_cell.angle_beta   90.00
_cell.angle_gamma   90.00
#
_symmetry.space_group_name_H-M   'P 1'
#
loop_
_entity.id
_entity.type
_entity.pdbx_description
1 polymer ?
#
loop_
_entity_poly.entity_id
_entity_poly.type
_entity_poly.pdbx_seq_one_letter_code
_entity_poly.pdbx_strand_id
1 'polypeptide(L)'
;MEEVATILSTTLDFWYITLPASVFLMFGARYAVRIIFMVIGFLIGLNVVFPWISSFDIFQPILTVETNRYFALILISLLTAVLVYVLYKYLIFIGAFLVTFVLFLLFERTIVQRFDLEFPHWEWLQYLPPALVGGLAGCTAYRREEEFSKILSVTIGSLVFSLLSLYGIMKLFGIDLTIEEFLKSKSLLSIYFLVVLSLELITLRIVLGAKGRHGSRDDGTKAVH
;
A
#
# COMPACT_ATOMS: atom_id res chain seq x y z
N MET A 1 30.51 -19.43 5.29
CA MET A 1 29.69 -20.44 5.99
C MET A 1 29.39 -20.04 7.43
N GLU A 2 30.27 -19.30 8.12
CA GLU A 2 29.99 -18.77 9.47
C GLU A 2 28.79 -17.82 9.54
N GLU A 3 28.64 -16.85 8.63
CA GLU A 3 27.53 -15.88 8.69
C GLU A 3 26.13 -16.51 8.64
N VAL A 4 25.97 -17.59 7.87
CA VAL A 4 24.68 -18.29 7.77
C VAL A 4 24.34 -19.00 9.08
N ALA A 5 25.36 -19.55 9.76
CA ALA A 5 25.18 -20.19 11.06
C ALA A 5 24.79 -19.16 12.15
N THR A 6 25.38 -17.96 12.11
CA THR A 6 25.07 -16.87 13.04
C THR A 6 23.65 -16.32 12.84
N ILE A 7 23.18 -16.18 11.59
CA ILE A 7 21.81 -15.74 11.29
C ILE A 7 20.80 -16.80 11.74
N LEU A 8 21.12 -18.09 11.55
CA LEU A 8 20.24 -19.19 11.92
C LEU A 8 20.13 -19.32 13.45
N SER A 9 21.24 -19.19 14.19
CA SER A 9 21.22 -19.22 15.65
C SER A 9 20.46 -18.03 16.22
N THR A 10 20.67 -16.83 15.67
CA THR A 10 19.95 -15.63 16.09
C THR A 10 18.44 -15.75 15.83
N THR A 11 18.03 -16.33 14.71
CA THR A 11 16.61 -16.53 14.39
C THR A 11 15.96 -17.57 15.32
N LEU A 12 16.70 -18.63 15.67
CA LEU A 12 16.27 -19.64 16.63
C LEU A 12 16.14 -19.05 18.04
N ASP A 13 16.99 -18.11 18.46
CA ASP A 13 16.88 -17.50 19.78
C ASP A 13 15.63 -16.61 19.93
N PHE A 14 15.16 -16.01 18.84
CA PHE A 14 13.97 -15.14 18.84
C PHE A 14 12.66 -15.86 18.46
N TRP A 15 12.65 -17.20 18.38
CA TRP A 15 11.47 -17.97 17.96
C TRP A 15 10.23 -17.71 18.83
N TYR A 16 10.41 -17.54 20.14
CA TYR A 16 9.36 -17.22 21.09
C TYR A 16 8.73 -15.84 20.86
N ILE A 17 9.40 -14.92 20.17
CA ILE A 17 8.88 -13.59 19.83
C ILE A 17 8.29 -13.60 18.42
N THR A 18 8.97 -14.23 17.47
CA THR A 18 8.54 -14.26 16.06
C THR A 18 7.28 -15.09 15.85
N LEU A 19 7.07 -16.19 16.60
CA LEU A 19 5.91 -17.05 16.44
C LEU A 19 4.60 -16.37 16.93
N PRO A 20 4.53 -15.77 18.13
CA PRO A 20 3.38 -14.96 18.52
C PRO A 20 3.20 -13.73 17.63
N ALA A 21 4.28 -13.05 17.24
CA ALA A 21 4.20 -11.89 16.35
C ALA A 21 3.62 -12.25 14.97
N SER A 22 3.99 -13.40 14.41
CA SER A 22 3.45 -13.87 13.12
C SER A 22 1.98 -14.29 13.22
N VAL A 23 1.55 -14.91 14.32
CA VAL A 23 0.13 -15.18 14.60
C VAL A 23 -0.64 -13.86 14.79
N PHE A 24 -0.07 -12.90 15.52
CA PHE A 24 -0.66 -11.57 15.71
C PHE A 24 -0.73 -10.79 14.39
N LEU A 25 0.25 -10.94 13.50
CA LEU A 25 0.24 -10.41 12.14
C LEU A 25 -0.82 -11.10 11.27
N MET A 26 -1.03 -12.41 11.44
CA MET A 26 -2.03 -13.16 10.68
C MET A 26 -3.46 -12.70 11.01
N PHE A 27 -3.78 -12.51 12.30
CA PHE A 27 -5.07 -11.95 12.72
C PHE A 27 -5.14 -10.43 12.54
N GLY A 28 -4.01 -9.77 12.82
CA GLY A 28 -3.81 -8.34 12.69
C GLY A 28 -3.99 -7.88 11.26
N ALA A 29 -3.58 -8.64 10.24
CA ALA A 29 -3.67 -8.27 8.83
C ALA A 29 -5.08 -7.82 8.41
N ARG A 30 -6.14 -8.39 9.01
CA ARG A 30 -7.53 -7.99 8.74
C ARG A 30 -7.86 -6.58 9.25
N TYR A 31 -7.29 -6.19 10.39
CA TYR A 31 -7.50 -4.89 11.02
C TYR A 31 -6.34 -3.92 10.80
N ALA A 32 -5.20 -4.41 10.31
CA ALA A 32 -3.94 -3.70 10.19
C ALA A 32 -4.13 -2.47 9.34
N VAL A 33 -4.85 -2.59 8.22
CA VAL A 33 -5.08 -1.44 7.34
C VAL A 33 -5.90 -0.36 8.03
N ARG A 34 -6.94 -0.73 8.79
CA ARG A 34 -7.73 0.23 9.57
C ARG A 34 -6.89 0.91 10.66
N ILE A 35 -6.06 0.12 11.36
CA ILE A 35 -5.15 0.63 12.39
C ILE A 35 -4.13 1.58 11.76
N ILE A 36 -3.54 1.22 10.61
CA ILE A 36 -2.58 2.06 9.87
C ILE A 36 -3.22 3.40 9.51
N PHE A 37 -4.44 3.41 8.96
CA PHE A 37 -5.13 4.67 8.66
C PHE A 37 -5.45 5.50 9.90
N MET A 38 -5.76 4.85 11.03
CA MET A 38 -5.96 5.54 12.31
C MET A 38 -4.66 6.16 12.84
N VAL A 39 -3.54 5.43 12.77
CA VAL A 39 -2.21 5.94 13.15
C VAL A 39 -1.78 7.07 12.23
N ILE A 40 -1.95 6.93 10.91
CA ILE A 40 -1.67 7.98 9.94
C ILE A 40 -2.53 9.22 10.22
N GLY A 41 -3.83 9.04 10.45
CA GLY A 41 -4.73 10.14 10.79
C GLY A 41 -4.35 10.84 12.09
N PHE A 42 -3.88 10.09 13.08
CA PHE A 42 -3.34 10.65 14.32
C PHE A 42 -2.06 11.46 14.08
N LEU A 43 -1.12 10.93 13.28
CA LEU A 43 0.12 11.62 12.91
C LEU A 43 -0.13 12.90 12.11
N ILE A 44 -1.10 12.89 11.19
CA ILE A 44 -1.56 14.07 10.46
C ILE A 44 -2.18 15.08 11.43
N GLY A 45 -2.99 14.60 12.37
CA GLY A 45 -3.56 15.40 13.44
C GLY A 45 -2.49 16.13 14.25
N LEU A 46 -1.42 15.43 14.61
CA LEU A 46 -0.33 15.93 15.45
C LEU A 46 0.57 16.92 14.72
N ASN A 47 0.95 16.62 13.47
CA ASN A 47 1.96 17.38 12.75
C ASN A 47 1.39 18.46 11.82
N VAL A 48 0.13 18.34 11.38
CA VAL A 48 -0.47 19.23 10.39
C VAL A 48 -1.66 19.97 10.98
N VAL A 49 -2.66 19.23 11.49
CA VAL A 49 -3.93 19.83 11.91
C VAL A 49 -3.76 20.64 13.19
N PHE A 50 -3.04 20.12 14.19
CA PHE A 50 -2.83 20.82 15.45
C PHE A 50 -2.03 22.13 15.28
N PRO A 51 -0.86 22.16 14.60
CA PRO A 51 -0.15 23.41 14.33
C PRO A 51 -1.02 24.42 13.59
N TRP A 52 -1.79 23.96 12.60
CA TRP A 52 -2.70 24.81 11.85
C TRP A 52 -3.81 25.41 12.73
N ILE A 53 -4.44 24.62 13.60
CA ILE A 53 -5.45 25.12 14.56
C ILE A 53 -4.82 26.07 15.60
N SER A 54 -3.61 25.76 16.07
CA SER A 54 -2.91 26.59 17.06
C SER A 54 -2.45 27.94 16.51
N SER A 55 -2.43 28.09 15.19
CA SER A 55 -2.10 29.35 14.51
C SER A 55 -3.26 30.35 14.51
N PHE A 56 -4.48 29.95 14.92
CA PHE A 56 -5.60 30.87 15.05
C PHE A 56 -5.63 31.54 16.43
N ASP A 57 -5.76 32.87 16.43
CA ASP A 57 -5.74 33.71 17.64
C ASP A 57 -6.80 33.34 18.69
N ILE A 58 -7.91 32.72 18.25
CA ILE A 58 -9.03 32.32 19.10
C ILE A 58 -8.62 31.21 20.09
N PHE A 59 -7.67 30.35 19.72
CA PHE A 59 -7.25 29.20 20.53
C PHE A 59 -5.99 29.47 21.37
N GLN A 60 -5.24 30.53 21.06
CA GLN A 60 -4.05 30.98 21.80
C GLN A 60 -4.25 31.09 23.31
N PRO A 61 -5.30 31.76 23.85
CA PRO A 61 -5.43 31.93 25.31
C PRO A 61 -5.63 30.61 26.06
N ILE A 62 -6.25 29.61 25.43
CA ILE A 62 -6.49 28.28 26.03
C ILE A 62 -5.23 27.40 25.97
N LEU A 63 -4.38 27.62 24.96
CA LEU A 63 -3.15 26.84 24.70
C LEU A 63 -1.91 27.37 25.44
N THR A 64 -2.02 28.49 26.17
CA THR A 64 -0.92 29.05 26.99
C THR A 64 -0.51 28.15 28.15
N VAL A 65 -1.46 27.39 28.72
CA VAL A 65 -1.18 26.41 29.77
C VAL A 65 -0.67 25.12 29.14
N GLU A 66 0.55 24.70 29.49
CA GLU A 66 1.20 23.52 28.87
C GLU A 66 0.34 22.25 28.98
N THR A 67 -0.30 22.03 30.14
CA THR A 67 -1.22 20.90 30.34
C THR A 67 -2.37 20.93 29.34
N ASN A 68 -3.03 22.09 29.16
CA ASN A 68 -4.14 22.23 28.21
C ASN A 68 -3.67 22.05 26.76
N ARG A 69 -2.45 22.49 26.45
CA ARG A 69 -1.84 22.30 25.12
C ARG A 69 -1.66 20.82 24.79
N TYR A 70 -1.14 20.02 25.72
CA TYR A 70 -0.98 18.58 25.51
C TYR A 70 -2.34 17.87 25.38
N PHE A 71 -3.31 18.23 26.22
CA PHE A 71 -4.67 17.69 26.11
C PHE A 71 -5.33 18.04 24.78
N ALA A 72 -5.25 19.31 24.34
CA ALA A 72 -5.79 19.75 23.07
C ALA A 72 -5.12 19.04 21.88
N LEU A 73 -3.80 18.87 21.93
CA LEU A 73 -3.03 18.15 20.90
C LEU A 73 -3.50 16.71 20.78
N ILE A 74 -3.62 15.99 21.89
CA ILE A 74 -4.09 14.59 21.88
C ILE A 74 -5.54 14.52 21.36
N LEU A 75 -6.41 15.41 21.83
CA LEU A 75 -7.83 15.41 21.47
C LEU A 75 -8.05 15.74 19.99
N ILE A 76 -7.39 16.77 19.46
CA ILE A 76 -7.43 17.13 18.03
C ILE A 76 -6.86 16.01 17.18
N SER A 77 -5.76 15.39 17.61
CA SER A 77 -5.14 14.29 16.88
C SER A 77 -6.03 13.05 16.85
N LEU A 78 -6.70 12.73 17.97
CA LEU A 78 -7.67 11.65 18.05
C LEU A 78 -8.90 11.93 17.17
N LEU A 79 -9.43 13.16 17.21
CA LEU A 79 -10.55 13.56 16.37
C LEU A 79 -10.21 13.48 14.88
N THR A 80 -9.00 13.91 14.52
CA THR A 80 -8.47 13.76 13.15
C THR A 80 -8.34 12.29 12.76
N ALA A 81 -7.85 11.43 13.66
CA ALA A 81 -7.74 10.00 13.41
C ALA A 81 -9.11 9.35 13.14
N VAL A 82 -10.13 9.71 13.92
CA VAL A 82 -11.51 9.24 13.71
C VAL A 82 -12.06 9.75 12.38
N LEU A 83 -11.82 11.02 12.04
CA LEU A 83 -12.27 11.60 10.77
C LEU A 83 -11.62 10.89 9.58
N VAL A 84 -10.31 10.68 9.60
CA VAL A 84 -9.59 9.91 8.57
C VAL A 84 -10.10 8.46 8.52
N TYR A 85 -10.38 7.85 9.67
CA TYR A 85 -10.97 6.52 9.74
C TYR A 85 -12.36 6.46 9.11
N VAL A 86 -13.19 7.50 9.20
CA VAL A 86 -14.48 7.54 8.49
C VAL A 86 -14.26 7.76 6.99
N LEU A 87 -13.30 8.61 6.63
CA LEU A 87 -12.98 8.96 5.24
C LEU A 87 -12.22 7.85 4.50
N TYR A 88 -11.75 6.82 5.19
CA TYR A 88 -10.87 5.81 4.60
C TYR A 88 -11.48 5.12 3.36
N LYS A 89 -12.80 4.90 3.32
CA LYS A 89 -13.48 4.32 2.17
C LYS A 89 -13.36 5.19 0.93
N TYR A 90 -13.48 6.50 1.11
CA TYR A 90 -13.32 7.47 0.04
C TYR A 90 -11.86 7.60 -0.38
N LEU A 91 -10.91 7.52 0.56
CA LEU A 91 -9.48 7.50 0.25
C LEU A 91 -9.10 6.27 -0.57
N ILE A 92 -9.65 5.09 -0.26
CA ILE A 92 -9.44 3.87 -1.06
C ILE A 92 -10.01 4.05 -2.47
N PHE A 93 -11.21 4.63 -2.60
CA PHE A 93 -11.79 4.94 -3.91
C PHE A 93 -10.89 5.88 -4.73
N ILE A 94 -10.45 6.99 -4.13
CA ILE A 94 -9.60 7.99 -4.81
C ILE A 94 -8.24 7.37 -5.16
N GLY A 95 -7.65 6.58 -4.27
CA GLY A 95 -6.39 5.89 -4.53
C GLY A 95 -6.50 4.91 -5.70
N ALA A 96 -7.54 4.08 -5.73
CA ALA A 96 -7.80 3.15 -6.82
C ALA A 96 -8.07 3.89 -8.15
N PHE A 97 -8.84 4.98 -8.08
CA PHE A 97 -9.10 5.85 -9.22
C PHE A 97 -7.80 6.40 -9.80
N LEU A 98 -6.96 7.03 -8.97
CA LEU A 98 -5.72 7.67 -9.40
C LEU A 98 -4.71 6.66 -9.96
N VAL A 99 -4.50 5.53 -9.27
CA VAL A 99 -3.55 4.50 -9.74
C VAL A 99 -3.98 3.96 -11.10
N THR A 100 -5.26 3.63 -11.26
CA THR A 100 -5.77 3.09 -12.53
C THR A 100 -5.76 4.14 -13.63
N PHE A 101 -6.12 5.38 -13.30
CA PHE A 101 -6.09 6.52 -14.23
C PHE A 101 -4.68 6.73 -14.79
N VAL A 102 -3.66 6.77 -13.92
CA VAL A 102 -2.26 6.94 -14.32
C VAL A 102 -1.76 5.74 -15.13
N LEU A 103 -2.07 4.51 -14.71
CA LEU A 103 -1.68 3.31 -15.44
C LEU A 103 -2.27 3.28 -16.85
N PHE A 104 -3.54 3.68 -17.00
CA PHE A 104 -4.20 3.72 -18.29
C PHE A 104 -3.58 4.80 -19.20
N LEU A 105 -3.26 5.98 -18.67
CA LEU A 105 -2.54 7.01 -19.43
C LEU A 105 -1.17 6.53 -19.93
N LEU A 106 -0.42 5.82 -19.08
CA LEU A 106 0.86 5.23 -19.47
C LEU A 106 0.70 4.16 -20.55
N PHE A 107 -0.34 3.34 -20.43
CA PHE A 107 -0.67 2.30 -21.41
C PHE A 107 -1.04 2.90 -22.76
N GLU A 108 -1.91 3.91 -22.78
CA GLU A 108 -2.29 4.65 -23.97
C GLU A 108 -1.06 5.23 -24.67
N ARG A 109 -0.19 5.93 -23.92
CA ARG A 109 1.04 6.50 -24.47
C ARG A 109 1.96 5.44 -25.09
N THR A 110 2.02 4.25 -24.49
CA THR A 110 2.85 3.14 -24.97
C THR A 110 2.30 2.53 -26.27
N ILE A 111 0.97 2.41 -26.38
CA ILE A 111 0.31 1.90 -27.59
C ILE A 111 0.41 2.90 -28.73
N VAL A 112 0.09 4.17 -28.47
CA VAL A 112 0.15 5.24 -29.48
C VAL A 112 1.54 5.32 -30.10
N GLN A 113 2.59 5.27 -29.28
CA GLN A 113 3.98 5.28 -29.75
C GLN A 113 4.38 4.02 -30.54
N ARG A 114 3.79 2.86 -30.25
CA ARG A 114 4.11 1.61 -30.97
C ARG A 114 3.41 1.46 -32.30
N PHE A 115 2.22 2.02 -32.44
CA PHE A 115 1.35 1.81 -33.60
C PHE A 115 1.17 3.05 -34.48
N ASP A 116 1.83 4.16 -34.14
CA ASP A 116 1.80 5.43 -34.89
C ASP A 116 0.36 5.89 -35.19
N LEU A 117 -0.53 5.69 -34.22
CA LEU A 117 -1.94 6.00 -34.34
C LEU A 117 -2.16 7.48 -34.05
N GLU A 118 -2.48 8.26 -35.08
CA GLU A 118 -2.92 9.64 -34.93
C GLU A 118 -4.36 9.68 -34.39
N PHE A 119 -4.51 9.85 -33.08
CA PHE A 119 -5.83 10.12 -32.49
C PHE A 119 -6.25 11.58 -32.76
N PRO A 120 -7.55 11.83 -33.00
CA PRO A 120 -8.06 13.17 -33.20
C PRO A 120 -7.75 14.07 -32.00
N HIS A 121 -7.23 15.26 -32.27
CA HIS A 121 -6.65 16.27 -31.36
C HIS A 121 -7.65 16.92 -30.37
N TRP A 122 -8.68 16.22 -29.93
CA TRP A 122 -9.57 16.73 -28.89
C TRP A 122 -8.94 16.43 -27.53
N GLU A 123 -8.12 17.36 -27.05
CA GLU A 123 -7.32 17.24 -25.81
C GLU A 123 -8.14 16.77 -24.60
N TRP A 124 -9.42 17.17 -24.51
CA TRP A 124 -10.30 16.76 -23.41
C TRP A 124 -10.83 15.32 -23.54
N LEU A 125 -10.98 14.82 -24.77
CA LEU A 125 -11.50 13.48 -25.03
C LEU A 125 -10.47 12.40 -24.66
N GLN A 126 -9.18 12.74 -24.66
CA GLN A 126 -8.10 11.85 -24.26
C GLN A 126 -8.20 11.43 -22.79
N TYR A 127 -8.65 12.32 -21.90
CA TYR A 127 -8.76 12.02 -20.48
C TYR A 127 -10.06 11.28 -20.10
N LEU A 128 -11.03 11.21 -21.03
CA LEU A 128 -12.35 10.63 -20.76
C LEU A 128 -12.29 9.10 -20.56
N PRO A 129 -11.65 8.30 -21.44
CA PRO A 129 -11.51 6.86 -21.22
C PRO A 129 -10.73 6.50 -19.93
N PRO A 130 -9.56 7.10 -19.63
CA PRO A 130 -8.85 6.88 -18.38
C PRO A 130 -9.72 7.23 -17.15
N ALA A 131 -10.48 8.33 -17.20
CA ALA A 131 -11.37 8.74 -16.11
C ALA A 131 -12.52 7.74 -15.90
N LEU A 132 -13.10 7.20 -16.97
CA LEU A 132 -14.15 6.17 -16.89
C LEU A 132 -13.60 4.86 -16.30
N VAL A 133 -12.45 4.40 -16.79
CA VAL A 133 -11.80 3.18 -16.29
C VAL A 133 -11.37 3.35 -14.83
N GLY A 134 -10.78 4.50 -14.49
CA GLY A 134 -10.44 4.87 -13.12
C GLY A 134 -11.68 4.93 -12.22
N GLY A 135 -12.79 5.48 -12.71
CA GLY A 135 -14.07 5.54 -11.99
C GLY A 135 -14.64 4.15 -11.69
N LEU A 136 -14.61 3.25 -12.68
CA LEU A 136 -15.04 1.85 -12.51
C LEU A 136 -14.12 1.10 -11.53
N ALA A 137 -12.80 1.31 -11.62
CA ALA A 137 -11.84 0.76 -10.68
C ALA A 137 -12.05 1.28 -9.25
N GLY A 138 -12.30 2.58 -9.09
CA GLY A 138 -12.68 3.18 -7.81
C GLY A 138 -13.96 2.55 -7.24
N CYS A 139 -15.01 2.45 -8.05
CA CYS A 139 -16.29 1.86 -7.63
C CYS A 139 -16.16 0.38 -7.22
N THR A 140 -15.35 -0.39 -7.94
CA THR A 140 -15.09 -1.79 -7.61
C THR A 140 -14.26 -1.92 -6.33
N ALA A 141 -13.25 -1.07 -6.14
CA ALA A 141 -12.47 -1.00 -4.90
C ALA A 141 -13.35 -0.62 -3.69
N TYR A 142 -14.28 0.32 -3.86
CA TYR A 142 -15.23 0.70 -2.82
C TYR A 142 -16.16 -0.44 -2.41
N ARG A 143 -16.66 -1.22 -3.38
CA ARG A 143 -17.53 -2.38 -3.11
C ARG A 143 -16.79 -3.57 -2.49
N ARG A 144 -15.51 -3.76 -2.84
CA ARG A 144 -14.68 -4.90 -2.42
C ARG A 144 -13.46 -4.47 -1.63
N GLU A 145 -13.69 -3.60 -0.66
CA GLU A 145 -12.66 -2.95 0.13
C GLU A 145 -11.67 -3.94 0.80
N GLU A 146 -12.17 -5.05 1.39
CA GLU A 146 -11.32 -6.06 2.01
C GLU A 146 -10.42 -6.79 0.98
N GLU A 147 -10.90 -7.03 -0.24
CA GLU A 147 -10.10 -7.67 -1.29
C GLU A 147 -9.08 -6.68 -1.86
N PHE A 148 -9.48 -5.44 -2.12
CA PHE A 148 -8.60 -4.39 -2.63
C PHE A 148 -7.48 -4.05 -1.65
N SER A 149 -7.82 -3.93 -0.36
CA SER A 149 -6.85 -3.68 0.72
C SER A 149 -5.80 -4.80 0.81
N LYS A 150 -6.20 -6.06 0.64
CA LYS A 150 -5.27 -7.19 0.59
C LYS A 150 -4.34 -7.11 -0.63
N ILE A 151 -4.89 -6.83 -1.81
CA ILE A 151 -4.09 -6.69 -3.05
C ILE A 151 -3.09 -5.55 -2.87
N LEU A 152 -3.54 -4.39 -2.37
CA LEU A 152 -2.69 -3.22 -2.17
C LEU A 152 -1.59 -3.48 -1.14
N SER A 153 -1.91 -4.16 -0.03
CA SER A 153 -0.91 -4.57 0.96
C SER A 153 0.11 -5.55 0.39
N VAL A 154 -0.33 -6.49 -0.45
CA VAL A 154 0.54 -7.45 -1.13
C VAL A 154 1.44 -6.75 -2.13
N THR A 155 0.91 -5.84 -2.95
CA THR A 155 1.66 -5.05 -3.92
C THR A 155 2.71 -4.18 -3.24
N ILE A 156 2.33 -3.42 -2.21
CA ILE A 156 3.29 -2.59 -1.46
C ILE A 156 4.33 -3.47 -0.76
N GLY A 157 3.91 -4.56 -0.12
CA GLY A 157 4.81 -5.49 0.54
C GLY A 157 5.82 -6.13 -0.42
N SER A 158 5.35 -6.54 -1.61
CA SER A 158 6.17 -7.06 -2.70
C SER A 158 7.19 -6.01 -3.19
N LEU A 159 6.75 -4.77 -3.36
CA LEU A 159 7.59 -3.67 -3.85
C LEU A 159 8.71 -3.34 -2.84
N VAL A 160 8.36 -3.24 -1.54
CA VAL A 160 9.32 -3.02 -0.46
C VAL A 160 10.28 -4.20 -0.33
N PHE A 161 9.77 -5.43 -0.39
CA PHE A 161 10.59 -6.64 -0.30
C PHE A 161 11.55 -6.76 -1.49
N SER A 162 11.10 -6.42 -2.69
CA SER A 162 11.93 -6.38 -3.90
C SER A 162 13.07 -5.36 -3.76
N LEU A 163 12.76 -4.15 -3.26
CA LEU A 163 13.78 -3.12 -2.98
C LEU A 163 14.81 -3.60 -1.96
N LEU A 164 14.36 -4.19 -0.85
CA LEU A 164 15.22 -4.74 0.19
C LEU A 164 16.12 -5.87 -0.34
N SER A 165 15.54 -6.78 -1.14
CA SER A 165 16.27 -7.87 -1.77
C SER A 165 17.35 -7.34 -2.71
N LEU A 166 17.00 -6.40 -3.57
CA LEU A 166 17.93 -5.79 -4.53
C LEU A 166 19.04 -5.02 -3.82
N TYR A 167 18.71 -4.25 -2.77
CA TYR A 167 19.71 -3.58 -1.92
C TYR A 167 20.65 -4.59 -1.24
N GLY A 168 20.11 -5.70 -0.72
CA GLY A 168 20.90 -6.77 -0.12
C GLY A 168 21.86 -7.42 -1.11
N ILE A 169 21.40 -7.70 -2.32
CA ILE A 169 22.23 -8.25 -3.40
C ILE A 169 23.34 -7.27 -3.77
N MET A 170 23.03 -5.99 -3.96
CA MET A 170 24.03 -4.97 -4.30
C MET A 170 25.12 -4.84 -3.24
N LYS A 171 24.75 -4.86 -1.96
CA LYS A 171 25.69 -4.83 -0.84
C LYS A 171 26.60 -6.06 -0.83
N LEU A 172 26.06 -7.24 -1.16
CA LEU A 172 26.81 -8.50 -1.21
C LEU A 172 27.85 -8.51 -2.35
N PHE A 173 27.59 -7.78 -3.45
CA PHE A 173 28.53 -7.62 -4.57
C PHE A 173 29.45 -6.40 -4.43
N GLY A 174 29.38 -5.65 -3.32
CA GLY A 174 30.22 -4.46 -3.08
C GLY A 174 29.91 -3.29 -4.02
N ILE A 175 28.68 -3.20 -4.52
CA ILE A 175 28.25 -2.15 -5.44
C ILE A 175 27.54 -1.06 -4.63
N ASP A 176 28.26 0.01 -4.31
CA ASP A 176 27.70 1.23 -3.70
C ASP A 176 27.08 2.12 -4.80
N LEU A 177 25.87 1.81 -5.23
CA LEU A 177 25.08 2.72 -6.06
C LEU A 177 24.16 3.56 -5.18
N THR A 178 24.16 4.86 -5.43
CA THR A 178 23.13 5.75 -4.86
C THR A 178 21.77 5.50 -5.55
N ILE A 179 20.67 5.83 -4.85
CA ILE A 179 19.29 5.66 -5.38
C ILE A 179 19.13 6.36 -6.74
N GLU A 180 19.80 7.50 -6.92
CA GLU A 180 19.76 8.26 -8.17
C GLU A 180 20.42 7.53 -9.34
N GLU A 181 21.56 6.88 -9.12
CA GLU A 181 22.26 6.09 -10.14
C GLU A 181 21.48 4.81 -10.49
N PHE A 182 20.83 4.20 -9.50
CA PHE A 182 19.93 3.08 -9.70
C PHE A 182 18.74 3.46 -10.58
N LEU A 183 18.11 4.61 -10.34
CA LEU A 183 16.99 5.10 -11.14
C LEU A 183 17.39 5.52 -12.56
N LYS A 184 18.64 5.97 -12.76
CA LYS A 184 19.16 6.35 -14.09
C LYS A 184 19.50 5.14 -14.96
N SER A 185 19.86 4.01 -14.35
CA SER A 185 20.27 2.81 -15.07
C SER A 185 19.06 2.07 -15.65
N LYS A 186 18.86 2.19 -16.96
CA LYS A 186 17.77 1.48 -17.68
C LYS A 186 17.82 -0.05 -17.51
N SER A 187 19.02 -0.63 -17.38
CA SER A 187 19.18 -2.08 -17.23
C SER A 187 18.79 -2.57 -15.83
N LEU A 188 19.23 -1.88 -14.78
CA LEU A 188 18.88 -2.22 -13.39
C LEU A 188 17.39 -2.03 -13.12
N LEU A 189 16.81 -0.97 -13.66
CA LEU A 189 15.38 -0.68 -13.54
C LEU A 189 14.52 -1.74 -14.25
N SER A 190 14.98 -2.26 -15.40
CA SER A 190 14.35 -3.37 -16.11
C SER A 190 14.38 -4.67 -15.30
N ILE A 191 15.55 -5.02 -14.72
CA ILE A 191 15.70 -6.20 -13.86
C ILE A 191 14.79 -6.07 -12.63
N TYR A 192 14.75 -4.89 -12.00
CA TYR A 192 13.87 -4.62 -10.87
C TYR A 192 12.39 -4.83 -11.23
N PHE A 193 11.94 -4.28 -12.36
CA PHE A 193 10.56 -4.50 -12.83
C PHE A 193 10.26 -5.99 -13.05
N LEU A 194 11.22 -6.75 -13.58
CA LEU A 194 11.05 -8.18 -13.84
C LEU A 194 10.94 -8.99 -12.53
N VAL A 195 11.77 -8.65 -11.53
CA VAL A 195 11.69 -9.24 -10.19
C VAL A 195 10.35 -8.93 -9.53
N VAL A 196 9.93 -7.65 -9.51
CA VAL A 196 8.64 -7.23 -8.96
C VAL A 196 7.49 -7.96 -9.64
N LEU A 197 7.47 -8.01 -10.97
CA LEU A 197 6.40 -8.64 -11.74
C LEU A 197 6.34 -10.15 -11.51
N SER A 198 7.51 -10.81 -11.38
CA SER A 198 7.57 -12.24 -11.04
C SER A 198 7.00 -12.53 -9.64
N LEU A 199 7.32 -11.69 -8.66
CA LEU A 199 6.82 -11.77 -7.29
C LEU A 199 5.30 -11.54 -7.25
N GLU A 200 4.80 -10.53 -7.97
CA GLU A 200 3.37 -10.28 -8.06
C GLU A 200 2.62 -11.45 -8.70
N LEU A 201 3.12 -12.04 -9.79
CA LEU A 201 2.51 -13.21 -10.43
C LEU A 201 2.45 -14.43 -9.50
N ILE A 202 3.52 -14.69 -8.74
CA ILE A 202 3.56 -15.78 -7.76
C ILE A 202 2.52 -15.53 -6.67
N THR A 203 2.46 -14.31 -6.16
CA THR A 203 1.55 -13.96 -5.07
C THR A 203 0.10 -14.01 -5.53
N LEU A 204 -0.21 -13.53 -6.74
CA LEU A 204 -1.54 -13.58 -7.33
C LEU A 204 -2.00 -15.03 -7.56
N ARG A 205 -1.09 -15.93 -7.98
CA ARG A 205 -1.38 -17.37 -8.07
C ARG A 205 -1.68 -18.00 -6.72
N ILE A 206 -0.95 -17.65 -5.67
CA ILE A 206 -1.21 -18.16 -4.32
C ILE A 206 -2.59 -17.69 -3.81
N VAL A 207 -2.90 -16.41 -4.00
CA VAL A 207 -4.16 -15.81 -3.56
C VAL A 207 -5.36 -16.39 -4.33
N LEU A 208 -5.28 -16.49 -5.66
CA LEU A 208 -6.36 -17.07 -6.47
C LEU A 208 -6.48 -18.59 -6.29
N GLY A 209 -5.36 -19.30 -6.16
CA GLY A 209 -5.31 -20.75 -5.93
C GLY A 209 -5.80 -21.19 -4.54
N ALA A 210 -5.78 -20.29 -3.56
CA ALA A 210 -6.38 -20.52 -2.24
C ALA A 210 -7.93 -20.42 -2.29
N LYS A 211 -8.48 -19.50 -3.09
CA LYS A 211 -9.93 -19.30 -3.22
C LYS A 211 -10.64 -20.45 -3.94
N GLY A 212 -9.98 -21.08 -4.93
CA GLY A 212 -10.52 -22.24 -5.65
C GLY A 212 -10.64 -23.53 -4.82
N ARG A 213 -9.89 -23.67 -3.71
CA ARG A 213 -9.90 -24.88 -2.88
C ARG A 213 -10.94 -24.88 -1.74
N HIS A 214 -11.54 -23.74 -1.42
CA HIS A 214 -12.63 -23.65 -0.43
C HIS A 214 -14.02 -23.76 -1.04
N GLY A 215 -14.20 -23.46 -2.33
CA GLY A 215 -15.51 -23.57 -3.01
C GLY A 215 -15.92 -24.98 -3.42
N SER A 216 -15.01 -25.97 -3.39
CA SER A 216 -15.29 -27.33 -3.86
C SER A 216 -15.65 -28.33 -2.76
N ARG A 217 -15.76 -27.89 -1.50
CA ARG A 217 -15.98 -28.80 -0.36
C ARG A 217 -17.36 -28.71 0.29
N ASP A 218 -18.25 -27.85 -0.21
CA ASP A 218 -19.56 -27.59 0.42
C ASP A 218 -20.77 -28.14 -0.37
N ASP A 219 -20.56 -28.81 -1.52
CA ASP A 219 -21.65 -29.32 -2.38
C ASP A 219 -21.93 -30.83 -2.21
N GLY A 220 -21.34 -31.49 -1.22
CA GLY A 220 -21.43 -32.95 -1.04
C GLY A 220 -22.43 -33.46 0.00
N THR A 221 -23.10 -32.59 0.77
CA THR A 221 -23.80 -33.03 2.01
C THR A 221 -25.26 -32.62 2.11
N LYS A 222 -25.91 -32.19 1.01
CA LYS A 222 -27.35 -31.92 0.98
C LYS A 222 -28.07 -32.77 -0.07
N ALA A 223 -28.03 -34.08 0.11
CA ALA A 223 -28.88 -35.01 -0.63
C ALA A 223 -29.17 -36.30 0.17
N VAL A 224 -29.45 -36.20 1.47
CA VAL A 224 -30.17 -37.24 2.22
C VAL A 224 -30.94 -36.56 3.35
N HIS A 225 -32.22 -36.25 3.09
CA HIS A 225 -33.39 -36.34 3.98
C HIS A 225 -34.54 -35.48 3.46
#